data_AF-A0A453PX70-F1
#
_entry.id   AF-A0A453PX70-F1
#
_cell.length_a   1.000
_cell.length_b   1.000
_cell.length_c   1.000
_cell.angle_alpha   90.00
_cell.angle_beta   90.00
_cell.angle_gamma   90.00
#
_symmetry.space_group_name_H-M   'P 1'
#
loop_
_entity.id
_entity.type
_entity.pdbx_description
1 polymer ?
#
loop_
_entity_poly.entity_id
_entity_poly.type
_entity_poly.pdbx_seq_one_letter_code
_entity_poly.pdbx_strand_id
1 'polypeptide(L)'
;GMPNGEFLYAKQLVQTLEKKYSGGAGYKSLVIYVESCEAGTIFDGLLPRDIAVYATTASNSTEFSYAAYCPDDDEPSEFHTCLGDLYSVAWMEDSETHNLRVESLKEQLERVRNRTGTHSHVMEYGDLDISAQKVHAFMGTNPANDNITVADLRVQPSAERELPRDTMARRAEEDRRFDLISSFLLGSEKGHALTAGRLAGQPLVDDWRCLETMVSSYEDHCGPLSTYGRKYLRVLASVCNAGIPEEVMAKAASQLCW
;
A
#
# COMPACT_ATOMS: atom_id res chain seq x y z
N GLY A 1 -7.33 4.79 -0.15
CA GLY A 1 -8.36 5.80 -0.40
C GLY A 1 -8.17 6.94 0.56
N MET A 2 -8.60 8.14 0.22
CA MET A 2 -8.53 9.33 1.07
C MET A 2 -9.73 9.38 2.04
N PRO A 3 -9.64 10.10 3.18
CA PRO A 3 -10.70 10.13 4.19
C PRO A 3 -12.06 10.66 3.69
N ASN A 4 -12.08 11.45 2.63
CA ASN A 4 -13.30 11.96 1.98
C ASN A 4 -13.95 10.93 1.03
N GLY A 5 -13.39 9.72 0.92
CA GLY A 5 -13.87 8.67 0.03
C GLY A 5 -13.15 8.63 -1.32
N GLU A 6 -12.48 9.71 -1.73
CA GLU A 6 -11.80 9.78 -3.03
C GLU A 6 -10.61 8.81 -3.13
N PHE A 7 -10.19 8.50 -4.34
CA PHE A 7 -8.99 7.71 -4.61
C PHE A 7 -7.85 8.63 -5.03
N LEU A 8 -6.67 8.40 -4.46
CA LEU A 8 -5.42 8.82 -5.07
C LEU A 8 -4.89 7.64 -5.86
N TYR A 9 -5.00 7.68 -7.19
CA TYR A 9 -4.47 6.61 -8.04
C TYR A 9 -2.95 6.73 -8.14
N ALA A 10 -2.26 5.59 -8.16
CA ALA A 10 -0.79 5.53 -8.20
C ALA A 10 -0.19 6.39 -9.34
N LYS A 11 -0.78 6.31 -10.53
CA LYS A 11 -0.36 7.13 -11.68
C LYS A 11 -0.44 8.62 -11.41
N GLN A 12 -1.45 9.11 -10.70
CA GLN A 12 -1.58 10.53 -10.37
C GLN A 12 -0.47 10.98 -9.42
N LEU A 13 -0.15 10.17 -8.41
CA LEU A 13 0.96 10.45 -7.49
C LEU A 13 2.30 10.50 -8.24
N VAL A 14 2.61 9.47 -9.04
CA VAL A 14 3.88 9.40 -9.77
C VAL A 14 4.00 10.53 -10.79
N GLN A 15 2.95 10.83 -11.56
CA GLN A 15 2.95 11.97 -12.49
C GLN A 15 3.15 13.30 -11.77
N THR A 16 2.64 13.44 -10.54
CA THR A 16 2.86 14.63 -9.72
C THR A 16 4.33 14.77 -9.33
N LEU A 17 5.00 13.67 -8.98
CA LEU A 17 6.44 13.64 -8.69
C LEU A 17 7.28 13.99 -9.92
N GLU A 18 6.98 13.40 -11.07
CA GLU A 18 7.64 13.71 -12.35
C GLU A 18 7.46 15.18 -12.74
N LYS A 19 6.24 15.72 -12.58
CA LYS A 19 5.95 17.14 -12.84
C LYS A 19 6.71 18.04 -11.89
N LYS A 20 6.81 17.68 -10.61
CA LYS A 20 7.59 18.43 -9.63
C LYS A 20 9.08 18.45 -10.01
N TYR A 21 9.61 17.34 -10.50
CA TYR A 21 11.01 17.24 -10.93
C TYR A 21 11.27 18.08 -12.19
N SER A 22 10.52 17.83 -13.26
CA SER A 22 10.64 18.52 -14.56
C SER A 22 10.36 20.02 -14.50
N GLY A 23 9.55 20.48 -13.54
CA GLY A 23 9.29 21.89 -13.26
C GLY A 23 10.45 22.65 -12.62
N GLY A 24 11.66 22.09 -12.60
CA GLY A 24 12.86 22.69 -12.02
C GLY A 24 13.06 22.33 -10.54
N ALA A 25 12.86 21.05 -10.19
CA ALA A 25 12.82 20.47 -8.84
C ALA A 25 13.45 21.35 -7.73
N GLY A 26 12.60 21.86 -6.83
CA GLY A 26 13.03 22.57 -5.61
C GLY A 26 13.55 21.64 -4.50
N TYR A 27 14.04 20.45 -4.83
CA TYR A 27 14.63 19.48 -3.91
C TYR A 27 15.87 18.84 -4.53
N LYS A 28 16.84 18.47 -3.67
CA LYS A 28 18.03 17.71 -4.10
C LYS A 28 17.76 16.21 -4.12
N SER A 29 17.03 15.72 -3.12
CA SER A 29 16.59 14.34 -2.97
C SER A 29 15.28 14.35 -2.18
N LEU A 30 14.35 13.49 -2.55
CA LEU A 30 13.05 13.35 -1.88
C LEU A 30 12.87 11.89 -1.46
N VAL A 31 12.46 11.67 -0.21
CA VAL A 31 12.22 10.32 0.33
C VAL A 31 10.73 10.17 0.68
N ILE A 32 10.13 9.05 0.31
CA ILE A 32 8.72 8.72 0.57
C ILE A 32 8.61 7.39 1.30
N TYR A 33 7.97 7.38 2.46
CA TYR A 33 7.59 6.16 3.18
C TYR A 33 6.09 5.95 3.00
N VAL A 34 5.67 4.77 2.54
CA VAL A 34 4.25 4.45 2.33
C VAL A 34 3.82 3.25 3.17
N GLU A 35 2.98 3.51 4.17
CA GLU A 35 2.22 2.53 4.92
C GLU A 35 0.87 2.28 4.23
N SER A 36 0.69 1.08 3.68
CA SER A 36 -0.56 0.61 3.08
C SER A 36 -0.45 -0.87 2.73
N CYS A 37 -1.59 -1.54 2.67
CA CYS A 37 -1.72 -2.80 1.94
C CYS A 37 -1.41 -2.59 0.45
N GLU A 38 -0.79 -3.60 -0.17
CA GLU A 38 -0.38 -3.62 -1.57
C GLU A 38 0.44 -2.40 -2.00
N ALA A 39 1.18 -1.78 -1.07
CA ALA A 39 1.81 -0.49 -1.29
C ALA A 39 2.82 -0.51 -2.44
N GLY A 40 3.41 -1.67 -2.75
CA GLY A 40 4.26 -1.84 -3.92
C GLY A 40 3.58 -1.48 -5.25
N THR A 41 2.25 -1.68 -5.37
CA THR A 41 1.48 -1.32 -6.57
C THR A 41 1.49 0.18 -6.90
N ILE A 42 1.88 1.03 -5.95
CA ILE A 42 1.96 2.48 -6.13
C ILE A 42 3.16 2.86 -7.00
N PHE A 43 4.24 2.06 -6.98
CA PHE A 43 5.50 2.40 -7.64
C PHE A 43 5.98 1.35 -8.64
N ASP A 44 5.56 0.10 -8.52
CA ASP A 44 5.90 -0.99 -9.45
C ASP A 44 5.63 -0.58 -10.91
N GLY A 45 6.68 -0.55 -11.74
CA GLY A 45 6.59 -0.16 -13.15
C GLY A 45 6.16 1.28 -13.42
N LEU A 46 6.10 2.14 -12.39
CA LEU A 46 5.65 3.52 -12.48
C LEU A 46 6.73 4.52 -12.09
N LEU A 47 7.37 4.38 -10.93
CA LEU A 47 8.30 5.39 -10.40
C LEU A 47 9.63 5.37 -11.18
N PRO A 48 9.99 6.44 -11.91
CA PRO A 48 11.26 6.49 -12.62
C PRO A 48 12.44 6.63 -11.65
N ARG A 49 13.62 6.20 -12.11
CA ARG A 49 14.84 6.17 -11.28
C ARG A 49 15.67 7.45 -11.36
N ASP A 50 15.34 8.37 -12.26
CA ASP A 50 16.13 9.55 -12.61
C ASP A 50 15.45 10.87 -12.21
N ILE A 51 14.52 10.83 -11.26
CA ILE A 51 13.82 12.02 -10.74
C ILE A 51 14.20 12.38 -9.29
N ALA A 52 15.31 11.83 -8.78
CA ALA A 52 15.81 12.08 -7.42
C ALA A 52 14.77 11.83 -6.31
N VAL A 53 13.91 10.81 -6.51
CA VAL A 53 12.94 10.32 -5.52
C VAL A 53 13.30 8.89 -5.14
N TYR A 54 13.39 8.62 -3.85
CA TYR A 54 13.53 7.29 -3.27
C TYR A 54 12.29 6.96 -2.45
N ALA A 55 11.70 5.79 -2.66
CA ALA A 55 10.48 5.41 -1.98
C ALA A 55 10.60 4.02 -1.35
N THR A 56 10.00 3.85 -0.17
CA THR A 56 9.88 2.57 0.52
C THR A 56 8.43 2.27 0.85
N THR A 57 8.05 0.99 0.80
CA THR A 57 6.66 0.56 1.01
C THR A 57 6.57 -0.53 2.06
N ALA A 58 5.51 -0.51 2.87
CA ALA A 58 5.26 -1.49 3.93
C ALA A 58 5.08 -2.94 3.43
N SER A 59 4.64 -3.10 2.18
CA SER A 59 4.30 -4.37 1.56
C SER A 59 4.69 -4.36 0.07
N ASN A 60 4.79 -5.56 -0.53
CA ASN A 60 4.93 -5.71 -1.97
C ASN A 60 3.58 -5.48 -2.70
N SER A 61 3.51 -5.72 -4.00
CA SER A 61 2.30 -5.47 -4.79
C SER A 61 1.16 -6.49 -4.59
N THR A 62 1.38 -7.52 -3.78
CA THR A 62 0.43 -8.63 -3.54
C THR A 62 0.10 -8.90 -2.08
N GLU A 63 0.76 -8.21 -1.16
CA GLU A 63 0.63 -8.44 0.28
C GLU A 63 -0.10 -7.31 0.99
N PHE A 64 -0.75 -7.65 2.09
CA PHE A 64 -1.29 -6.67 3.02
C PHE A 64 -0.16 -6.07 3.89
N SER A 65 -0.41 -4.90 4.47
CA SER A 65 0.36 -4.43 5.62
C SER A 65 -0.38 -4.78 6.91
N TYR A 66 0.29 -4.58 8.05
CA TYR A 66 -0.15 -5.12 9.34
C TYR A 66 -0.19 -4.02 10.39
N ALA A 67 -1.21 -4.07 11.25
CA ALA A 67 -1.29 -3.23 12.44
C ALA A 67 -0.25 -3.66 13.49
N ALA A 68 0.04 -2.78 14.45
CA ALA A 68 0.88 -3.04 15.60
C ALA A 68 0.23 -2.48 16.87
N TYR A 69 0.62 -3.02 18.02
CA TYR A 69 0.15 -2.58 19.35
C TYR A 69 -1.38 -2.68 19.45
N CYS A 70 -1.90 -3.88 19.16
CA CYS A 70 -3.31 -4.17 19.28
C CYS A 70 -3.67 -4.57 20.73
N PRO A 71 -4.93 -4.46 21.16
CA PRO A 71 -5.33 -4.73 22.55
C PRO A 71 -5.01 -6.13 23.08
N ASP A 72 -4.77 -7.09 22.19
CA ASP A 72 -4.38 -8.47 22.52
C ASP A 72 -2.84 -8.65 22.63
N ASP A 73 -2.06 -7.59 22.41
CA ASP A 73 -0.58 -7.58 22.39
C ASP A 73 0.03 -7.04 23.69
N ASP A 74 -0.56 -7.36 24.85
CA ASP A 74 -0.18 -6.81 26.17
C ASP A 74 -0.36 -5.26 26.30
N GLU A 75 -1.12 -4.63 25.41
CA GLU A 75 -1.45 -3.21 25.50
C GLU A 75 -2.47 -2.91 26.62
N PRO A 76 -2.46 -1.69 27.20
CA PRO A 76 -3.40 -1.31 28.23
C PRO A 76 -4.86 -1.53 27.79
N SER A 77 -5.60 -2.32 28.59
CA SER A 77 -6.95 -2.81 28.26
C SER A 77 -8.01 -1.73 28.00
N GLU A 78 -7.74 -0.48 28.38
CA GLU A 78 -8.58 0.67 28.08
C GLU A 78 -8.60 1.03 26.59
N PHE A 79 -7.60 0.61 25.82
CA PHE A 79 -7.58 0.78 24.37
C PHE A 79 -8.29 -0.40 23.70
N HIS A 80 -9.24 -0.08 22.81
CA HIS A 80 -10.02 -1.07 22.07
C HIS A 80 -9.69 -1.08 20.57
N THR A 81 -8.55 -0.49 20.19
CA THR A 81 -8.06 -0.33 18.82
C THR A 81 -6.54 -0.49 18.83
N CYS A 82 -5.94 -0.76 17.67
CA CYS A 82 -4.49 -0.82 17.55
C CYS A 82 -3.89 0.59 17.54
N LEU A 83 -2.71 0.76 18.13
CA LEU A 83 -2.08 2.07 18.31
C LEU A 83 -1.10 2.44 17.19
N GLY A 84 -0.74 1.50 16.32
CA GLY A 84 0.12 1.77 15.18
C GLY A 84 0.01 0.74 14.07
N ASP A 85 0.91 0.88 13.11
CA ASP A 85 1.09 -0.03 11.98
C ASP A 85 2.53 -0.54 11.96
N LEU A 86 2.73 -1.83 11.71
CA LEU A 86 4.00 -2.55 11.92
C LEU A 86 5.17 -1.93 11.16
N TYR A 87 5.00 -1.58 9.87
CA TYR A 87 6.06 -0.90 9.12
C TYR A 87 6.30 0.50 9.66
N SER A 88 5.22 1.23 9.99
CA SER A 88 5.30 2.59 10.51
C SER A 88 6.05 2.67 11.84
N VAL A 89 5.66 1.88 12.84
CA VAL A 89 6.32 1.85 14.15
C VAL A 89 7.75 1.33 14.03
N ALA A 90 8.02 0.43 13.06
CA ALA A 90 9.36 -0.08 12.82
C ALA A 90 10.36 1.03 12.42
N TRP A 91 10.02 1.90 11.47
CA TRP A 91 10.95 2.97 11.07
C TRP A 91 10.96 4.15 12.05
N MET A 92 9.83 4.44 12.71
CA MET A 92 9.75 5.55 13.68
C MET A 92 10.60 5.26 14.92
N GLU A 93 10.42 4.09 15.54
CA GLU A 93 11.15 3.73 16.76
C GLU A 93 12.64 3.49 16.50
N ASP A 94 12.98 2.96 15.33
CA ASP A 94 14.36 2.91 14.84
C ASP A 94 14.97 4.31 14.80
N SER A 95 14.26 5.27 14.18
CA SER A 95 14.73 6.65 14.06
C SER A 95 14.86 7.37 15.41
N GLU A 96 14.03 7.02 16.38
CA GLU A 96 14.06 7.60 17.74
C GLU A 96 15.18 7.03 18.61
N THR A 97 15.69 5.84 18.30
CA THR A 97 16.65 5.12 19.16
C THR A 97 18.07 5.09 18.58
N HIS A 98 18.26 5.53 17.32
CA HIS A 98 19.55 5.53 16.65
C HIS A 98 20.12 6.94 16.39
N ASN A 99 21.44 6.99 16.18
CA ASN A 99 22.11 8.18 15.68
C ASN A 99 21.93 8.29 14.16
N LEU A 100 20.94 9.08 13.74
CA LEU A 100 20.59 9.31 12.34
C LEU A 100 21.70 9.99 11.51
N ARG A 101 22.76 10.54 12.14
CA ARG A 101 23.95 11.02 11.44
C ARG A 101 24.84 9.89 10.93
N VAL A 102 24.74 8.73 11.57
CA VAL A 102 25.51 7.53 11.25
C VAL A 102 24.68 6.58 10.39
N GLU A 103 23.40 6.44 10.68
CA GLU A 103 22.51 5.55 9.94
C GLU A 103 22.15 6.08 8.55
N SER A 104 22.32 5.24 7.53
CA SER A 104 21.83 5.45 6.17
C SER A 104 20.39 4.98 6.00
N LEU A 105 19.70 5.54 4.99
CA LEU A 105 18.36 5.08 4.60
C LEU A 105 18.35 3.58 4.26
N LYS A 106 19.44 3.05 3.69
CA LYS A 106 19.60 1.63 3.41
C LYS A 106 19.69 0.79 4.68
N GLU A 107 20.47 1.22 5.67
CA GLU A 107 20.58 0.53 6.97
C GLU A 107 19.23 0.51 7.70
N GLN A 108 18.53 1.65 7.76
CA GLN A 108 17.18 1.72 8.32
C GLN A 108 16.22 0.79 7.57
N LEU A 109 16.24 0.77 6.23
CA LEU A 109 15.40 -0.13 5.44
C LEU A 109 15.63 -1.60 5.80
N GLU A 110 16.88 -2.04 5.97
CA GLU A 110 17.18 -3.43 6.33
C GLU A 110 16.71 -3.77 7.75
N ARG A 111 16.74 -2.82 8.69
CA ARG A 111 16.17 -3.00 10.04
C ARG A 111 14.66 -3.13 9.99
N VAL A 112 14.01 -2.26 9.24
CA VAL A 112 12.56 -2.29 9.03
C VAL A 112 12.15 -3.60 8.34
N ARG A 113 12.87 -4.04 7.30
CA ARG A 113 12.69 -5.35 6.67
C ARG A 113 12.78 -6.49 7.67
N ASN A 114 13.79 -6.48 8.56
CA ASN A 114 13.95 -7.52 9.56
C ASN A 114 12.78 -7.56 10.56
N ARG A 115 12.31 -6.39 11.02
CA ARG A 115 11.17 -6.29 11.96
C ARG A 115 9.84 -6.66 11.32
N THR A 116 9.62 -6.29 10.06
CA THR A 116 8.35 -6.51 9.34
C THR A 116 8.29 -7.87 8.62
N GLY A 117 9.44 -8.48 8.31
CA GLY A 117 9.57 -9.57 7.33
C GLY A 117 8.88 -10.90 7.65
N THR A 118 8.35 -11.09 8.86
CA THR A 118 7.48 -12.24 9.17
C THR A 118 6.03 -12.04 8.72
N HIS A 119 5.64 -10.80 8.38
CA HIS A 119 4.27 -10.43 8.03
C HIS A 119 4.15 -9.91 6.60
N SER A 120 5.01 -8.96 6.20
CA SER A 120 5.02 -8.39 4.84
C SER A 120 6.43 -8.05 4.35
N HIS A 121 6.59 -7.98 3.03
CA HIS A 121 7.87 -7.67 2.40
C HIS A 121 7.98 -6.17 2.09
N VAL A 122 8.89 -5.51 2.81
CA VAL A 122 9.20 -4.09 2.62
C VAL A 122 10.01 -3.88 1.34
N MET A 123 9.51 -3.04 0.43
CA MET A 123 10.11 -2.82 -0.89
C MET A 123 10.74 -1.43 -1.01
N GLU A 124 11.64 -1.25 -1.98
CA GLU A 124 12.30 0.02 -2.29
C GLU A 124 12.22 0.32 -3.80
N TYR A 125 12.02 1.59 -4.16
CA TYR A 125 11.79 2.06 -5.53
C TYR A 125 12.47 3.41 -5.81
N GLY A 126 12.57 3.75 -7.10
CA GLY A 126 13.09 5.03 -7.56
C GLY A 126 14.61 5.08 -7.63
N ASP A 127 15.18 6.23 -7.29
CA ASP A 127 16.62 6.49 -7.29
C ASP A 127 17.27 5.84 -6.06
N LEU A 128 17.80 4.62 -6.25
CA LEU A 128 18.39 3.83 -5.18
C LEU A 128 19.72 4.40 -4.67
N ASP A 129 20.39 5.29 -5.41
CA ASP A 129 21.64 5.91 -4.94
C ASP A 129 21.38 6.84 -3.74
N ILE A 130 20.16 7.35 -3.61
CA ILE A 130 19.72 8.11 -2.44
C ILE A 130 19.76 7.26 -1.16
N SER A 131 19.60 5.94 -1.24
CA SER A 131 19.58 5.06 -0.06
C SER A 131 20.90 5.07 0.73
N ALA A 132 22.01 5.47 0.10
CA ALA A 132 23.30 5.66 0.76
C ALA A 132 23.39 6.94 1.62
N GLN A 133 22.47 7.90 1.43
CA GLN A 133 22.41 9.11 2.22
C GLN A 133 21.96 8.80 3.66
N LYS A 134 22.40 9.67 4.58
CA LYS A 134 22.10 9.52 6.01
C LYS A 134 20.69 10.01 6.33
N VAL A 135 20.00 9.30 7.21
CA VAL A 135 18.61 9.60 7.60
C VAL A 135 18.49 11.03 8.12
N HIS A 136 19.54 11.56 8.78
CA HIS A 136 19.52 12.92 9.30
C HIS A 136 19.27 14.01 8.26
N ALA A 137 19.59 13.76 6.98
CA ALA A 137 19.36 14.73 5.92
C ALA A 137 17.87 14.97 5.65
N PHE A 138 17.01 14.03 6.06
CA PHE A 138 15.58 14.03 5.81
C PHE A 138 14.76 14.22 7.10
N MET A 139 15.21 13.64 8.21
CA MET A 139 14.46 13.63 9.48
C MET A 139 15.12 14.47 10.59
N GLY A 140 16.28 15.07 10.33
CA GLY A 140 17.06 15.73 11.36
C GLY A 140 17.68 14.72 12.34
N THR A 141 18.02 15.16 13.55
CA THR A 141 18.55 14.25 14.56
C THR A 141 18.27 14.77 15.95
N ASN A 142 18.16 13.84 16.91
CA ASN A 142 18.06 14.15 18.32
C ASN A 142 19.46 14.12 18.95
N PRO A 143 20.01 15.25 19.47
CA PRO A 143 21.33 15.28 20.11
C PRO A 143 21.47 14.32 21.29
N ALA A 144 20.36 13.91 21.94
CA ALA A 144 20.39 12.91 23.00
C ALA A 144 20.90 11.53 22.51
N ASN A 145 20.79 11.26 21.21
CA ASN A 145 21.15 9.98 20.60
C ASN A 145 22.59 9.95 20.07
N ASP A 146 23.35 11.05 20.18
CA ASP A 146 24.69 11.16 19.59
C ASP A 146 25.66 10.07 20.10
N ASN A 147 25.45 9.58 21.32
CA ASN A 147 26.29 8.58 22.00
C ASN A 147 25.63 7.20 22.16
N ILE A 148 24.47 6.94 21.54
CA ILE A 148 23.80 5.64 21.68
C ILE A 148 24.51 4.60 20.81
N THR A 149 25.10 3.59 21.45
CA THR A 149 25.56 2.36 20.80
C THR A 149 24.45 1.31 20.87
N VAL A 150 24.13 0.74 19.71
CA VAL A 150 22.98 -0.14 19.48
C VAL A 150 23.08 -1.43 20.30
N ALA A 151 22.33 -1.50 21.40
CA ALA A 151 22.03 -2.73 22.10
C ALA A 151 20.57 -2.69 22.59
N ASP A 152 19.84 -3.72 22.18
CA ASP A 152 18.49 -4.13 22.58
C ASP A 152 17.30 -3.31 22.04
N LEU A 153 16.78 -3.74 20.89
CA LEU A 153 15.37 -3.57 20.52
C LEU A 153 14.70 -4.94 20.50
N ARG A 154 13.62 -5.08 21.29
CA ARG A 154 12.78 -6.30 21.35
C ARG A 154 11.60 -6.16 20.39
N VAL A 155 11.26 -7.26 19.73
CA VAL A 155 10.09 -7.39 18.85
C VAL A 155 9.04 -8.22 19.58
N GLN A 156 7.79 -7.74 19.62
CA GLN A 156 6.63 -8.52 20.01
C GLN A 156 5.75 -8.79 18.78
N PRO A 157 5.18 -10.00 18.64
CA PRO A 157 4.24 -10.33 17.58
C PRO A 157 2.83 -9.80 17.89
N SER A 158 2.11 -9.38 16.84
CA SER A 158 0.72 -8.95 16.91
C SER A 158 -0.25 -10.11 16.78
N ALA A 159 -1.33 -10.11 17.57
CA ALA A 159 -2.42 -11.05 17.51
C ALA A 159 -3.58 -10.58 16.59
N GLU A 160 -4.23 -11.54 15.93
CA GLU A 160 -5.41 -11.29 15.08
C GLU A 160 -6.70 -11.22 15.91
N ARG A 161 -7.54 -10.20 15.63
CA ARG A 161 -8.83 -10.00 16.31
C ARG A 161 -10.01 -10.47 15.48
N GLU A 162 -10.99 -11.10 16.13
CA GLU A 162 -12.27 -11.49 15.52
C GLU A 162 -13.14 -10.28 15.16
N LEU A 163 -13.71 -10.27 13.95
CA LEU A 163 -14.59 -9.20 13.48
C LEU A 163 -16.04 -9.37 13.97
N PRO A 164 -16.79 -8.28 14.22
CA PRO A 164 -18.23 -8.35 14.53
C PRO A 164 -19.02 -9.06 13.42
N ARG A 165 -20.03 -9.85 13.80
CA ARG A 165 -20.88 -10.64 12.87
C ARG A 165 -21.48 -9.81 11.74
N ASP A 166 -22.00 -8.63 12.04
CA ASP A 166 -22.61 -7.75 11.03
C ASP A 166 -21.56 -7.24 10.02
N THR A 167 -20.32 -6.99 10.50
CA THR A 167 -19.22 -6.61 9.61
C THR A 167 -18.82 -7.77 8.71
N MET A 168 -18.75 -9.00 9.26
CA MET A 168 -18.50 -10.20 8.46
C MET A 168 -19.59 -10.43 7.40
N ALA A 169 -20.86 -10.26 7.77
CA ALA A 169 -21.98 -10.41 6.84
C ALA A 169 -21.92 -9.39 5.68
N ARG A 170 -21.64 -8.11 5.99
CA ARG A 170 -21.46 -7.08 4.96
C ARG A 170 -20.28 -7.38 4.02
N ARG A 171 -19.14 -7.83 4.59
CA ARG A 171 -17.96 -8.22 3.80
C ARG A 171 -18.25 -9.42 2.89
N ALA A 172 -18.95 -10.43 3.39
CA ALA A 172 -19.35 -11.60 2.61
C ALA A 172 -20.28 -11.24 1.44
N GLU A 173 -21.17 -10.27 1.62
CA GLU A 173 -22.04 -9.80 0.54
C GLU A 173 -21.25 -9.02 -0.53
N GLU A 174 -20.33 -8.16 -0.12
CA GLU A 174 -19.40 -7.49 -1.06
C GLU A 174 -18.56 -8.52 -1.82
N ASP A 175 -18.06 -9.56 -1.14
CA ASP A 175 -17.28 -10.63 -1.76
C ASP A 175 -18.08 -11.38 -2.82
N ARG A 176 -19.28 -11.85 -2.43
CA ARG A 176 -20.18 -12.58 -3.33
C ARG A 176 -20.52 -11.77 -4.57
N ARG A 177 -20.77 -10.46 -4.42
CA ARG A 177 -21.08 -9.57 -5.53
C ARG A 177 -19.91 -9.46 -6.50
N PHE A 178 -18.70 -9.25 -5.99
CA PHE A 178 -17.50 -9.18 -6.81
C PHE A 178 -17.19 -10.50 -7.51
N ASP A 179 -17.41 -11.64 -6.86
CA ASP A 179 -17.24 -12.96 -7.46
C ASP A 179 -18.20 -13.17 -8.64
N LEU A 180 -19.46 -12.75 -8.51
CA LEU A 180 -20.46 -12.81 -9.58
C LEU A 180 -20.07 -11.92 -10.76
N ILE A 181 -19.70 -10.66 -10.50
CA ILE A 181 -19.28 -9.70 -11.54
C ILE A 181 -18.02 -10.21 -12.25
N SER A 182 -17.01 -10.65 -11.49
CA SER A 182 -15.77 -11.22 -12.02
C SER A 182 -16.04 -12.44 -12.92
N SER A 183 -16.88 -13.36 -12.44
CA SER A 183 -17.29 -14.54 -13.20
C SER A 183 -18.04 -14.19 -14.48
N PHE A 184 -18.90 -13.16 -14.45
CA PHE A 184 -19.61 -12.67 -15.63
C PHE A 184 -18.65 -12.09 -16.68
N LEU A 185 -17.68 -11.28 -16.25
CA LEU A 185 -16.78 -10.55 -17.16
C LEU A 185 -15.69 -11.43 -17.75
N LEU A 186 -15.18 -12.37 -16.97
CA LEU A 186 -13.92 -13.07 -17.28
C LEU A 186 -14.08 -14.60 -17.36
N GLY A 187 -15.24 -15.13 -16.97
CA GLY A 187 -15.54 -16.56 -16.93
C GLY A 187 -15.14 -17.21 -15.59
N SER A 188 -15.86 -18.27 -15.20
CA SER A 188 -15.74 -18.93 -13.90
C SER A 188 -14.35 -19.52 -13.60
N GLU A 189 -13.62 -19.97 -14.63
CA GLU A 189 -12.26 -20.51 -14.46
C GLU A 189 -11.21 -19.42 -14.24
N LYS A 190 -11.42 -18.21 -14.78
CA LYS A 190 -10.51 -17.07 -14.58
C LYS A 190 -10.77 -16.33 -13.29
N GLY A 191 -11.97 -16.45 -12.70
CA GLY A 191 -12.36 -15.85 -11.42
C GLY A 191 -11.29 -15.97 -10.31
N HIS A 192 -10.72 -17.18 -10.14
CA HIS A 192 -9.69 -17.47 -9.14
C HIS A 192 -8.26 -17.08 -9.55
N ALA A 193 -7.99 -16.91 -10.84
CA ALA A 193 -6.68 -16.49 -11.37
C ALA A 193 -6.45 -14.96 -11.27
N LEU A 194 -7.48 -14.19 -10.93
CA LEU A 194 -7.48 -12.72 -10.91
C LEU A 194 -6.90 -12.09 -9.64
N THR A 195 -6.52 -12.93 -8.68
CA THR A 195 -5.66 -12.55 -7.55
C THR A 195 -4.17 -12.69 -7.90
N ALA A 196 -3.82 -13.33 -9.01
CA ALA A 196 -2.42 -13.42 -9.45
C ALA A 196 -1.93 -12.00 -9.77
N GLY A 197 -1.04 -11.49 -8.91
CA GLY A 197 -0.35 -10.24 -9.16
C GLY A 197 0.39 -10.27 -10.50
N ARG A 198 0.56 -9.10 -11.12
CA ARG A 198 1.49 -8.98 -12.25
C ARG A 198 2.91 -9.24 -11.76
N LEU A 199 3.82 -9.52 -12.70
CA LEU A 199 5.24 -9.69 -12.37
C LEU A 199 5.77 -8.41 -11.70
N ALA A 200 6.66 -8.58 -10.73
CA ALA A 200 7.33 -7.46 -10.04
C ALA A 200 7.94 -6.47 -11.05
N GLY A 201 7.77 -5.18 -10.80
CA GLY A 201 8.20 -4.12 -11.72
C GLY A 201 7.25 -3.85 -12.89
N GLN A 202 6.08 -4.51 -13.00
CA GLN A 202 5.01 -4.12 -13.92
C GLN A 202 3.95 -3.28 -13.21
N PRO A 203 3.38 -2.25 -13.87
CA PRO A 203 2.30 -1.46 -13.28
C PRO A 203 1.05 -2.32 -13.07
N LEU A 204 0.24 -2.04 -12.06
CA LEU A 204 -1.00 -2.78 -11.78
C LEU A 204 -1.93 -2.90 -13.01
N VAL A 205 -2.06 -1.81 -13.76
CA VAL A 205 -2.89 -1.70 -14.96
C VAL A 205 -2.13 -0.93 -16.04
N ASP A 206 -2.32 -1.33 -17.30
CA ASP A 206 -1.73 -0.62 -18.44
C ASP A 206 -2.53 0.66 -18.77
N ASP A 207 -3.86 0.56 -18.77
CA ASP A 207 -4.77 1.69 -18.96
C ASP A 207 -5.43 2.12 -17.64
N TRP A 208 -4.88 3.16 -17.03
CA TRP A 208 -5.38 3.76 -15.80
C TRP A 208 -6.73 4.46 -15.97
N ARG A 209 -7.02 4.98 -17.17
CA ARG A 209 -8.34 5.57 -17.46
C ARG A 209 -9.39 4.47 -17.50
N CYS A 210 -9.07 3.32 -18.08
CA CYS A 210 -9.94 2.15 -17.99
C CYS A 210 -10.21 1.79 -16.52
N LEU A 211 -9.19 1.72 -15.66
CA LEU A 211 -9.41 1.37 -14.25
C LEU A 211 -10.36 2.37 -13.55
N GLU A 212 -10.12 3.67 -13.71
CA GLU A 212 -11.00 4.73 -13.17
C GLU A 212 -12.44 4.57 -13.68
N THR A 213 -12.61 4.30 -14.98
CA THR A 213 -13.90 4.02 -15.59
C THR A 213 -14.57 2.78 -15.01
N MET A 214 -13.86 1.66 -14.86
CA MET A 214 -14.42 0.42 -14.29
C MET A 214 -14.87 0.61 -12.83
N VAL A 215 -14.12 1.39 -12.05
CA VAL A 215 -14.50 1.79 -10.70
C VAL A 215 -15.78 2.63 -10.75
N SER A 216 -15.84 3.67 -11.58
CA SER A 216 -17.04 4.51 -11.73
C SER A 216 -18.26 3.69 -12.14
N SER A 217 -18.14 2.84 -13.17
CA SER A 217 -19.25 2.01 -13.64
C SER A 217 -19.75 1.03 -12.57
N TYR A 218 -18.86 0.52 -11.71
CA TYR A 218 -19.25 -0.26 -10.54
C TYR A 218 -20.01 0.62 -9.54
N GLU A 219 -19.43 1.75 -9.13
CA GLU A 219 -20.01 2.59 -8.07
C GLU A 219 -21.37 3.18 -8.46
N ASP A 220 -21.58 3.48 -9.75
CA ASP A 220 -22.84 3.99 -10.30
C ASP A 220 -24.01 3.00 -10.15
N HIS A 221 -23.74 1.68 -10.11
CA HIS A 221 -24.77 0.64 -10.03
C HIS A 221 -24.79 -0.08 -8.69
N CYS A 222 -23.65 -0.18 -8.01
CA CYS A 222 -23.45 -1.02 -6.84
C CYS A 222 -23.25 -0.23 -5.55
N GLY A 223 -23.16 1.10 -5.66
CA GLY A 223 -22.78 2.00 -4.58
C GLY A 223 -21.26 2.11 -4.41
N PRO A 224 -20.80 3.10 -3.61
CA PRO A 224 -19.38 3.40 -3.44
C PRO A 224 -18.62 2.21 -2.85
N LEU A 225 -17.36 2.04 -3.27
CA LEU A 225 -16.48 1.01 -2.72
C LEU A 225 -16.15 1.30 -1.27
N SER A 226 -16.57 0.39 -0.38
CA SER A 226 -16.16 0.40 1.02
C SER A 226 -14.64 0.23 1.13
N THR A 227 -14.04 0.60 2.27
CA THR A 227 -12.61 0.35 2.53
C THR A 227 -12.23 -1.10 2.28
N TYR A 228 -13.12 -2.03 2.60
CA TYR A 228 -12.93 -3.46 2.32
C TYR A 228 -13.03 -3.78 0.84
N GLY A 229 -14.03 -3.24 0.15
CA GLY A 229 -14.25 -3.45 -1.29
C GLY A 229 -13.10 -2.96 -2.18
N ARG A 230 -12.26 -2.03 -1.70
CA ARG A 230 -11.08 -1.54 -2.44
C ARG A 230 -10.05 -2.64 -2.74
N LYS A 231 -10.06 -3.77 -2.02
CA LYS A 231 -9.23 -4.94 -2.37
C LYS A 231 -9.51 -5.46 -3.80
N TYR A 232 -10.70 -5.18 -4.33
CA TYR A 232 -11.11 -5.59 -5.67
C TYR A 232 -10.63 -4.70 -6.80
N LEU A 233 -9.89 -3.62 -6.51
CA LEU A 233 -9.25 -2.80 -7.56
C LEU A 233 -8.33 -3.64 -8.47
N ARG A 234 -7.68 -4.69 -7.95
CA ARG A 234 -6.89 -5.63 -8.76
C ARG A 234 -7.74 -6.40 -9.77
N VAL A 235 -8.97 -6.77 -9.39
CA VAL A 235 -9.91 -7.44 -10.30
C VAL A 235 -10.32 -6.48 -11.42
N LEU A 236 -10.68 -5.24 -11.08
CA LEU A 236 -11.04 -4.22 -12.07
C LEU A 236 -9.86 -3.86 -13.00
N ALA A 237 -8.64 -3.81 -12.47
CA ALA A 237 -7.43 -3.66 -13.27
C ALA A 237 -7.23 -4.83 -14.24
N SER A 238 -7.52 -6.05 -13.79
CA SER A 238 -7.42 -7.25 -14.63
C SER A 238 -8.48 -7.26 -15.74
N VAL A 239 -9.69 -6.77 -15.48
CA VAL A 239 -10.73 -6.55 -16.50
C VAL A 239 -10.20 -5.61 -17.60
N CYS A 240 -9.53 -4.52 -17.21
CA CYS A 240 -8.89 -3.60 -18.16
C CYS A 240 -7.76 -4.24 -18.95
N ASN A 241 -6.85 -4.96 -18.28
CA ASN A 241 -5.72 -5.64 -18.93
C ASN A 241 -6.20 -6.75 -19.89
N ALA A 242 -7.39 -7.32 -19.66
CA ALA A 242 -8.03 -8.29 -20.54
C ALA A 242 -8.75 -7.64 -21.74
N GLY A 243 -8.77 -6.31 -21.84
CA GLY A 243 -9.41 -5.58 -22.93
C GLY A 243 -10.94 -5.62 -22.89
N ILE A 244 -11.54 -5.85 -21.72
CA ILE A 244 -13.00 -5.88 -21.57
C ILE A 244 -13.56 -4.45 -21.65
N PRO A 245 -14.54 -4.18 -22.53
CA PRO A 245 -15.13 -2.84 -22.67
C PRO A 245 -15.96 -2.42 -21.45
N GLU A 246 -16.01 -1.12 -21.19
CA GLU A 246 -16.83 -0.48 -20.14
C GLU A 246 -18.30 -0.90 -20.20
N GLU A 247 -18.87 -0.97 -21.41
CA GLU A 247 -20.27 -1.35 -21.63
C GLU A 247 -20.61 -2.72 -21.04
N VAL A 248 -19.65 -3.66 -21.08
CA VAL A 248 -19.81 -5.00 -20.53
C VAL A 248 -19.77 -4.95 -19.00
N MET A 249 -18.90 -4.12 -18.42
CA MET A 249 -18.85 -3.87 -16.98
C MET A 249 -20.16 -3.24 -16.47
N ALA A 250 -20.66 -2.20 -17.12
CA ALA A 250 -21.92 -1.55 -16.76
C ALA A 250 -23.11 -2.52 -16.86
N LYS A 251 -23.13 -3.37 -17.88
CA LYS A 251 -24.14 -4.43 -18.01
C LYS A 251 -24.03 -5.45 -16.87
N ALA A 252 -22.82 -5.88 -16.50
CA ALA A 252 -22.63 -6.80 -15.40
C ALA A 252 -23.10 -6.19 -14.07
N ALA A 253 -22.67 -4.95 -13.78
CA ALA A 253 -23.02 -4.24 -12.56
C ALA A 253 -24.53 -3.99 -12.44
N SER A 254 -25.19 -3.52 -13.50
CA SER A 254 -26.65 -3.31 -13.51
C SER A 254 -27.48 -4.60 -13.32
N GLN A 255 -26.93 -5.76 -13.67
CA GLN A 255 -27.61 -7.06 -13.52
C GLN A 255 -27.28 -7.79 -12.22
N LEU A 256 -26.29 -7.36 -11.46
CA LEU A 256 -25.77 -8.12 -10.32
C LEU A 256 -25.79 -7.33 -9.02
N CYS A 257 -26.02 -6.02 -9.09
CA CYS A 257 -26.15 -5.14 -7.95
C CYS A 257 -27.63 -4.77 -7.74
N TRP A 258 -28.25 -5.39 -6.73
CA TRP A 258 -29.62 -5.17 -6.28
C TRP A 258 -29.65 -4.90 -4.77
#